data_AF-A0A1N6IK29-F1
#
_entry.id   AF-A0A1N6IK29-F1
#
_cell.length_a   1.000
_cell.length_b   1.000
_cell.length_c   1.000
_cell.angle_alpha   90.00
_cell.angle_beta   90.00
_cell.angle_gamma   90.00
#
_symmetry.space_group_name_H-M   'P 1'
#
loop_
_entity.id
_entity.type
_entity.pdbx_description
1 polymer ?
#
loop_
_entity_poly.entity_id
_entity_poly.type
_entity_poly.pdbx_seq_one_letter_code
_entity_poly.pdbx_strand_id
1 'polypeptide(L)'
;MKALKALVLLTALAACQPPLETPPIDDSPLQDNSDSGLVEREPDICGAAAYRERAVGQPSSVIPTLGVTRQIRVIPHGGIVTQEYSPYRMNFYLDGSGLITRVSCG
;
A
#
# COMPACT_ATOMS: atom_id res chain seq x y z
N MET A 1 -82.14 -9.70 5.62
CA MET A 1 -81.16 -9.76 4.51
C MET A 1 -80.62 -8.35 4.28
N LYS A 2 -79.30 -8.18 4.09
CA LYS A 2 -78.61 -6.90 3.73
C LYS A 2 -78.10 -6.01 4.87
N ALA A 3 -77.39 -6.52 5.87
CA ALA A 3 -76.56 -5.66 6.73
C ALA A 3 -75.26 -6.32 7.25
N LEU A 4 -74.92 -7.51 6.75
CA LEU A 4 -73.76 -8.30 7.21
C LEU A 4 -72.78 -8.61 6.07
N LYS A 5 -72.58 -7.65 5.16
CA LYS A 5 -71.60 -7.75 4.06
C LYS A 5 -70.61 -6.59 4.04
N ALA A 6 -70.49 -5.82 5.13
CA ALA A 6 -69.71 -4.58 5.15
C ALA A 6 -68.41 -4.64 5.95
N LEU A 7 -67.99 -5.80 6.50
CA LEU A 7 -66.84 -5.85 7.42
C LEU A 7 -65.67 -6.74 6.98
N VAL A 8 -65.67 -7.30 5.76
CA VAL A 8 -64.61 -8.25 5.33
C VAL A 8 -63.70 -7.68 4.23
N LEU A 9 -63.75 -6.37 3.96
CA LEU A 9 -63.04 -5.77 2.82
C LEU A 9 -62.10 -4.61 3.19
N LEU A 10 -61.49 -4.63 4.39
CA LEU A 10 -60.61 -3.55 4.84
C LEU A 10 -59.25 -4.02 5.40
N THR A 11 -58.75 -5.20 5.02
CA THR A 11 -57.48 -5.74 5.54
C THR A 11 -56.48 -6.15 4.46
N ALA A 12 -56.38 -5.39 3.36
CA ALA A 12 -55.48 -5.74 2.24
C ALA A 12 -54.68 -4.58 1.64
N LEU A 13 -54.37 -3.51 2.39
CA LEU A 13 -53.60 -2.37 1.85
C LEU A 13 -52.39 -1.92 2.67
N ALA A 14 -51.83 -2.75 3.57
CA ALA A 14 -50.66 -2.36 4.35
C ALA A 14 -49.48 -3.34 4.18
N ALA A 15 -48.97 -3.52 2.95
CA ALA A 15 -47.75 -4.29 2.75
C ALA A 15 -46.83 -3.80 1.60
N CYS A 16 -46.99 -2.57 1.11
CA CYS A 16 -45.98 -1.93 0.27
C CYS A 16 -45.20 -0.90 1.11
N GLN A 17 -44.33 -1.39 1.99
CA GLN A 17 -43.28 -0.53 2.54
C GLN A 17 -42.07 -0.63 1.60
N PRO A 18 -41.58 0.49 1.03
CA PRO A 18 -40.35 0.45 0.26
C PRO A 18 -39.20 -0.03 1.16
N PRO A 19 -38.26 -0.83 0.62
CA PRO A 19 -37.05 -1.17 1.34
C PRO A 19 -36.36 0.10 1.84
N LEU A 20 -35.92 0.11 3.09
CA LEU A 20 -35.00 1.15 3.56
C LEU A 20 -33.76 1.08 2.69
N GLU A 21 -33.54 2.11 1.88
CA GLU A 21 -32.27 2.30 1.18
C GLU A 21 -31.20 2.50 2.23
N THR A 22 -30.42 1.46 2.50
CA THR A 22 -29.16 1.62 3.21
C THR A 22 -28.28 2.50 2.34
N PRO A 23 -27.76 3.63 2.85
CA PRO A 23 -26.86 4.47 2.07
C PRO A 23 -25.71 3.61 1.55
N PRO A 24 -25.26 3.84 0.31
CA PRO A 24 -24.12 3.11 -0.24
C PRO A 24 -22.93 3.28 0.70
N ILE A 25 -22.34 2.16 1.13
CA ILE A 25 -21.07 2.18 1.84
C ILE A 25 -20.05 2.72 0.83
N ASP A 26 -19.51 3.89 1.13
CA ASP A 26 -18.42 4.45 0.35
C ASP A 26 -17.15 3.68 0.68
N ASP A 27 -16.87 2.64 -0.11
CA ASP A 27 -15.62 1.88 -0.07
C ASP A 27 -14.44 2.67 -0.66
N SER A 28 -14.63 3.96 -0.98
CA SER A 28 -13.51 4.82 -1.35
C SER A 28 -12.50 4.84 -0.21
N PRO A 29 -11.20 4.68 -0.51
CA PRO A 29 -10.18 4.80 0.52
C PRO A 29 -10.35 6.15 1.21
N LEU A 30 -10.49 6.13 2.54
CA LEU A 30 -10.43 7.34 3.35
C LEU A 30 -9.09 8.00 3.05
N GLN A 31 -9.10 9.06 2.24
CA GLN A 31 -7.93 9.90 2.02
C GLN A 31 -7.74 10.73 3.28
N ASP A 32 -7.06 10.13 4.24
CA ASP A 32 -6.51 10.84 5.38
C ASP A 32 -5.41 11.77 4.85
N ASN A 33 -5.77 13.03 4.64
CA ASN A 33 -4.82 14.10 4.31
C ASN A 33 -4.11 14.61 5.57
N SER A 34 -4.19 13.91 6.71
CA SER A 34 -3.34 14.19 7.86
C SER A 34 -1.93 13.70 7.56
N ASP A 35 -1.00 14.66 7.52
CA ASP A 35 0.43 14.37 7.60
C ASP A 35 0.73 13.80 8.98
N SER A 36 0.49 12.49 9.12
CA SER A 36 0.78 11.75 10.35
C SER A 36 2.28 11.60 10.58
N GLY A 37 3.14 12.01 9.63
CA GLY A 37 4.56 11.67 9.60
C GLY A 37 4.84 10.16 9.49
N LEU A 38 3.79 9.32 9.46
CA LEU A 38 3.90 7.87 9.33
C LEU A 38 4.06 7.43 7.86
N VAL A 39 3.82 8.36 6.92
CA VAL A 39 3.89 8.14 5.47
C VAL A 39 5.00 8.97 4.82
N GLU A 40 5.48 10.02 5.50
CA GLU A 40 6.52 10.91 4.97
C GLU A 40 7.80 10.08 4.78
N ARG A 41 8.23 9.95 3.53
CA ARG A 41 9.52 9.32 3.23
C ARG A 41 10.58 10.37 3.50
N GLU A 42 11.40 10.15 4.54
CA GLU A 42 12.54 11.02 4.79
C GLU A 42 13.36 11.25 3.52
N PRO A 43 13.99 12.45 3.39
CA PRO A 43 14.74 12.82 2.20
C PRO A 43 15.77 11.75 1.80
N ASP A 44 16.05 11.66 0.49
CA ASP A 44 17.04 10.74 -0.10
C ASP A 44 18.48 11.15 0.26
N ILE A 45 18.82 11.08 1.55
CA ILE A 45 20.11 11.53 2.09
C ILE A 45 21.27 10.69 1.55
N CYS A 46 21.06 9.38 1.33
CA CYS A 46 22.07 8.48 0.77
C CYS A 46 22.22 8.59 -0.76
N GLY A 47 21.28 9.25 -1.46
CA GLY A 47 21.31 9.49 -2.90
C GLY A 47 20.91 8.28 -3.74
N ALA A 48 20.08 7.37 -3.21
CA ALA A 48 19.66 6.14 -3.87
C ALA A 48 18.98 6.37 -5.23
N ALA A 49 18.25 7.46 -5.39
CA ALA A 49 17.57 7.79 -6.65
C ALA A 49 18.55 7.84 -7.82
N ALA A 50 19.76 8.39 -7.61
CA ALA A 50 20.78 8.53 -8.65
C ALA A 50 21.32 7.19 -9.18
N TYR A 51 21.10 6.07 -8.47
CA TYR A 51 21.65 4.76 -8.82
C TYR A 51 20.60 3.78 -9.36
N ARG A 52 19.31 4.00 -9.05
CA ARG A 52 18.22 3.08 -9.38
C ARG A 52 18.22 2.64 -10.85
N GLU A 53 18.27 3.60 -11.78
CA GLU A 53 18.13 3.33 -13.21
C GLU A 53 19.23 2.44 -13.78
N ARG A 54 20.47 2.58 -13.28
CA ARG A 54 21.61 1.79 -13.74
C ARG A 54 21.86 0.52 -12.93
N ALA A 55 21.26 0.39 -11.75
CA ALA A 55 21.48 -0.75 -10.85
C ALA A 55 20.38 -1.80 -10.97
N VAL A 56 19.11 -1.40 -11.04
CA VAL A 56 18.00 -2.37 -11.06
C VAL A 56 18.08 -3.24 -12.33
N GLY A 57 17.92 -4.55 -12.14
CA GLY A 57 18.06 -5.57 -13.18
C GLY A 57 19.50 -6.05 -13.40
N GLN A 58 20.50 -5.38 -12.83
CA GLN A 58 21.90 -5.81 -12.92
C GLN A 58 22.25 -6.84 -11.84
N PRO A 59 23.24 -7.71 -12.07
CA PRO A 59 23.76 -8.61 -11.04
C PRO A 59 24.46 -7.82 -9.92
N SER A 60 24.46 -8.34 -8.70
CA SER A 60 25.12 -7.72 -7.54
C SER A 60 26.60 -7.39 -7.74
N SER A 61 27.26 -8.08 -8.68
CA SER A 61 28.66 -7.83 -9.06
C SER A 61 28.93 -6.45 -9.65
N VAL A 62 27.90 -5.73 -10.12
CA VAL A 62 28.09 -4.34 -10.61
C VAL A 62 28.21 -3.32 -9.49
N ILE A 63 27.79 -3.63 -8.26
CA ILE A 63 27.73 -2.65 -7.16
C ILE A 63 29.08 -1.92 -6.93
N PRO A 64 30.24 -2.59 -6.94
CA PRO A 64 31.54 -1.94 -6.78
C PRO A 64 31.89 -0.95 -7.91
N THR A 65 31.32 -1.11 -9.12
CA THR A 65 31.59 -0.23 -10.27
C THR A 65 30.68 0.99 -10.30
N LEU A 66 29.62 1.03 -9.49
CA LEU A 66 28.65 2.14 -9.46
C LEU A 66 29.21 3.44 -8.87
N GLY A 67 30.37 3.38 -8.20
CA GLY A 67 31.02 4.54 -7.60
C GLY A 67 30.31 5.08 -6.34
N VAL A 68 29.58 4.21 -5.62
CA VAL A 68 28.88 4.61 -4.40
C VAL A 68 29.91 4.95 -3.31
N THR A 69 29.88 6.19 -2.82
CA THR A 69 30.80 6.70 -1.79
C THR A 69 30.25 6.61 -0.36
N ARG A 70 29.05 6.06 -0.21
CA ARG A 70 28.31 5.93 1.05
C ARG A 70 28.40 4.52 1.60
N GLN A 71 27.93 4.31 2.83
CA GLN A 71 27.85 2.96 3.41
C GLN A 71 26.92 2.11 2.55
N ILE A 72 27.33 0.88 2.22
CA ILE A 72 26.56 -0.04 1.40
C ILE A 72 26.12 -1.24 2.24
N ARG A 73 24.89 -1.70 2.03
CA ARG A 73 24.43 -3.02 2.47
C ARG A 73 23.77 -3.75 1.31
N VAL A 74 24.25 -4.95 1.02
CA VAL A 74 23.63 -5.86 0.04
C VAL A 74 22.75 -6.83 0.80
N ILE A 75 21.48 -6.88 0.44
CA ILE A 75 20.46 -7.68 1.11
C ILE A 75 20.04 -8.78 0.14
N PRO A 76 20.43 -10.05 0.37
CA PRO A 76 20.05 -11.16 -0.49
C PRO A 76 18.55 -11.43 -0.39
N HIS A 77 18.01 -12.19 -1.35
CA HIS A 77 16.63 -12.63 -1.31
C HIS A 77 16.33 -13.45 -0.06
N GLY A 78 15.30 -13.05 0.69
CA GLY A 78 14.98 -13.64 2.00
C GLY A 78 16.00 -13.35 3.11
N GLY A 79 16.94 -12.43 2.87
CA GLY A 79 17.95 -12.04 3.86
C GLY A 79 17.32 -11.41 5.09
N ILE A 80 17.73 -11.90 6.27
CA ILE A 80 17.32 -11.34 7.56
C ILE A 80 18.32 -10.27 7.96
N VAL A 81 17.84 -9.06 8.20
CA VAL A 81 18.66 -7.90 8.61
C VAL A 81 18.02 -7.19 9.78
N THR A 82 18.82 -6.39 10.49
CA THR A 82 18.29 -5.47 11.51
C THR A 82 17.48 -4.36 10.84
N GLN A 83 16.37 -3.98 11.48
CA GLN A 83 15.45 -2.92 11.05
C GLN A 83 15.86 -1.54 11.59
N GLU A 84 17.14 -1.36 11.92
CA GLU A 84 17.69 -0.07 12.35
C GLU A 84 17.84 0.84 11.13
N TYR A 85 17.29 2.05 11.21
CA TYR A 85 17.39 3.07 10.17
C TYR A 85 18.75 3.78 10.19
N SER A 86 19.43 3.82 9.04
CA SER A 86 20.64 4.62 8.80
C SER A 86 20.48 5.49 7.54
N PRO A 87 20.33 6.81 7.68
CA PRO A 87 20.01 7.69 6.54
C PRO A 87 21.13 7.78 5.49
N TYR A 88 22.36 7.46 5.87
CA TYR A 88 23.53 7.50 4.98
C TYR A 88 23.83 6.15 4.32
N ARG A 89 23.08 5.09 4.64
CA ARG A 89 23.30 3.75 4.11
C ARG A 89 22.45 3.50 2.87
N MET A 90 23.11 3.02 1.83
CA MET A 90 22.52 2.54 0.58
C MET A 90 22.27 1.04 0.68
N ASN A 91 21.02 0.62 0.57
CA ASN A 91 20.65 -0.78 0.49
C ASN A 91 20.42 -1.21 -0.96
N PHE A 92 21.02 -2.33 -1.37
CA PHE A 92 20.73 -3.03 -2.62
C PHE A 92 20.04 -4.35 -2.30
N TYR A 93 18.80 -4.53 -2.77
CA TYR A 93 18.04 -5.75 -2.55
C TYR A 93 18.14 -6.66 -3.75
N LEU A 94 18.41 -7.93 -3.50
CA LEU A 94 18.56 -8.94 -4.55
C LEU A 94 17.33 -9.85 -4.62
N ASP A 95 17.03 -10.36 -5.82
CA ASP A 95 16.14 -11.51 -6.01
C ASP A 95 16.87 -12.85 -5.85
N GLY A 96 16.14 -13.95 -6.02
CA GLY A 96 16.67 -15.30 -5.90
C GLY A 96 17.74 -15.66 -6.94
N SER A 97 17.86 -14.88 -8.02
CA SER A 97 18.87 -15.02 -9.06
C SER A 97 20.08 -14.09 -8.83
N GLY A 98 20.07 -13.29 -7.75
CA GLY A 98 21.13 -12.34 -7.43
C GLY A 98 21.06 -11.02 -8.21
N LEU A 99 19.94 -10.73 -8.88
CA LEU A 99 19.72 -9.46 -9.57
C LEU A 99 19.18 -8.41 -8.60
N ILE A 100 19.62 -7.17 -8.78
CA ILE A 100 19.17 -6.03 -7.98
C ILE A 100 17.72 -5.70 -8.36
N THR A 101 16.80 -5.73 -7.41
CA THR A 101 15.39 -5.39 -7.61
C THR A 101 15.01 -4.02 -7.05
N ARG A 102 15.77 -3.54 -6.07
CA ARG A 102 15.50 -2.26 -5.40
C ARG A 102 16.77 -1.66 -4.82
N VAL A 103 16.82 -0.33 -4.87
CA VAL A 103 17.82 0.49 -4.17
C VAL A 103 17.08 1.48 -3.27
N SER A 104 17.48 1.59 -1.99
CA SER A 104 16.86 2.51 -1.04
C SER A 104 17.84 3.03 0.01
N CYS A 105 17.53 4.16 0.63
CA CYS A 105 18.19 4.57 1.86
C CYS A 105 17.62 3.83 3.07
N GLY A 106 18.44 3.65 4.11
CA GLY A 106 17.99 3.17 5.42
C GLY A 106 18.87 2.12 6.08
#